data_AF-A0A8J2TJ76-F1
#
_entry.id   AF-A0A8J2TJ76-F1
#
_cell.length_a   1.000
_cell.length_b   1.000
_cell.length_c   1.000
_cell.angle_alpha   90.00
_cell.angle_beta   90.00
_cell.angle_gamma   90.00
#
_symmetry.space_group_name_H-M   'P 1'
#
loop_
_entity.id
_entity.type
_entity.pdbx_description
1 polymer ?
#
loop_
_entity_poly.entity_id
_entity_poly.type
_entity_poly.pdbx_seq_one_letter_code
_entity_poly.pdbx_strand_id
1 'polypeptide(L)'
;MTIASVSSDSLKDQRLTLVSQRRFKTLSALWRFFLIISLAVGLGWMMTNKAWMIKKDSQIEVKGLYLMSPQMIYSLLSLSYPQSLWRLETHQLSQQLEKSPPVANAIITRHLFPPEIVIEVQERQPIAVAQSNQKWGFLMSKGFLFHRNSIIFPKKDLNHLVLKF
;
A
#
# COMPACT_ATOMS: atom_id res chain seq x y z
N MET A 1 27.54 -6.67 -81.80
CA MET A 1 27.87 -5.88 -80.59
C MET A 1 26.97 -4.65 -80.59
N THR A 2 25.95 -4.61 -79.73
CA THR A 2 25.05 -3.46 -79.58
C THR A 2 25.12 -3.01 -78.13
N ILE A 3 25.60 -1.78 -77.92
CA ILE A 3 25.83 -1.18 -76.61
C ILE A 3 24.51 -0.52 -76.21
N ALA A 4 23.81 -1.07 -75.22
CA ALA A 4 22.55 -0.52 -74.74
C ALA A 4 22.76 0.90 -74.19
N SER A 5 22.08 1.88 -74.78
CA SER A 5 22.09 3.26 -74.30
C SER A 5 21.31 3.36 -72.99
N VAL A 6 22.02 3.43 -71.87
CA VAL A 6 21.42 3.71 -70.57
C VAL A 6 21.01 5.18 -70.53
N SER A 7 19.70 5.42 -70.51
CA SER A 7 19.12 6.77 -70.43
C SER A 7 19.44 7.41 -69.07
N SER A 8 20.06 8.60 -69.10
CA SER A 8 20.50 9.37 -67.94
C SER A 8 19.38 9.72 -66.95
N ASP A 9 18.13 9.82 -67.42
CA ASP A 9 16.98 10.10 -66.57
C ASP A 9 16.62 8.91 -65.66
N SER A 10 16.81 7.68 -66.14
CA SER A 10 16.57 6.47 -65.32
C SER A 10 17.53 6.35 -64.13
N LEU A 11 18.73 6.95 -64.22
CA LEU A 11 19.70 6.98 -63.13
C LEU A 11 19.42 8.10 -62.11
N LYS A 12 18.76 9.19 -62.54
CA LYS A 12 18.34 10.29 -61.66
C LYS A 12 17.13 9.89 -60.81
N ASP A 13 16.15 9.22 -61.41
CA ASP A 13 14.94 8.78 -60.71
C ASP A 13 15.22 7.70 -59.64
N GLN A 14 16.20 6.83 -59.88
CA GLN A 14 16.64 5.86 -58.87
C GLN A 14 17.30 6.51 -57.65
N ARG A 15 17.95 7.67 -57.79
CA ARG A 15 18.56 8.38 -56.64
C ARG A 15 17.51 9.05 -55.76
N LEU A 16 16.46 9.61 -56.35
CA LEU A 16 15.40 10.30 -55.59
C LEU A 16 14.57 9.33 -54.75
N THR A 17 14.32 8.13 -55.25
CA THR A 17 13.56 7.08 -54.54
C THR A 17 14.32 6.51 -53.33
N LEU A 18 15.64 6.33 -53.43
CA LEU A 18 16.48 5.85 -52.30
C LEU A 18 16.59 6.87 -51.15
N VAL A 19 16.61 8.17 -51.45
CA VAL A 19 16.64 9.23 -50.43
C VAL A 19 15.31 9.30 -49.68
N SER A 20 14.19 9.16 -50.38
CA SER A 20 12.85 9.13 -49.79
C SER A 20 12.68 7.94 -48.83
N GLN A 21 13.09 6.73 -49.23
CA GLN A 21 13.01 5.54 -48.38
C GLN A 21 13.83 5.67 -47.08
N ARG A 22 15.00 6.32 -47.11
CA ARG A 22 15.81 6.57 -45.90
C ARG A 22 15.10 7.52 -44.94
N ARG A 23 14.43 8.56 -45.44
CA ARG A 23 13.68 9.53 -44.62
C ARG A 23 12.48 8.90 -43.92
N PHE A 24 11.75 8.01 -44.60
CA PHE A 24 10.63 7.29 -43.96
C PHE A 24 11.12 6.34 -42.84
N LYS A 25 12.26 5.67 -43.02
CA LYS A 25 12.85 4.83 -41.96
C LYS A 25 13.28 5.64 -40.74
N THR A 26 13.90 6.81 -40.93
CA THR A 26 14.29 7.70 -39.81
C THR A 26 13.08 8.31 -39.11
N LEU A 27 12.04 8.68 -39.87
CA LEU A 27 10.81 9.24 -39.30
C LEU A 27 10.06 8.20 -38.46
N SER A 28 10.01 6.95 -38.94
CA SER A 28 9.43 5.83 -38.20
C SER A 28 10.20 5.55 -36.89
N ALA A 29 11.53 5.60 -36.93
CA ALA A 29 12.35 5.47 -35.73
C ALA A 29 12.06 6.60 -34.72
N LEU A 30 12.05 7.86 -35.18
CA LEU A 30 11.74 9.02 -34.33
C LEU A 30 10.36 8.87 -33.66
N TRP A 31 9.33 8.55 -34.43
CA TRP A 31 7.98 8.34 -33.88
C TRP A 31 7.92 7.23 -32.84
N ARG A 32 8.64 6.13 -33.05
CA ARG A 32 8.75 5.04 -32.06
C ARG A 32 9.45 5.52 -30.80
N PHE A 33 10.53 6.29 -30.91
CA PHE A 33 11.18 6.89 -29.74
C PHE A 33 10.25 7.83 -28.98
N PHE A 34 9.53 8.71 -29.68
CA PHE A 34 8.55 9.60 -29.05
C PHE A 34 7.43 8.83 -28.34
N LEU A 35 6.92 7.75 -28.94
CA LEU A 35 5.92 6.89 -28.30
C LEU A 35 6.48 6.27 -27.02
N ILE A 36 7.69 5.71 -27.06
CA ILE A 36 8.32 5.08 -25.88
C ILE A 36 8.56 6.13 -24.78
N ILE A 37 9.07 7.31 -25.14
CA ILE A 37 9.31 8.40 -24.19
C ILE A 37 8.00 8.88 -23.58
N SER A 38 6.96 9.10 -24.39
CA SER A 38 5.64 9.50 -23.91
C SER A 38 5.06 8.47 -22.95
N LEU A 39 5.21 7.18 -23.24
CA LEU A 39 4.75 6.11 -22.37
C LEU A 39 5.54 6.08 -21.05
N ALA A 40 6.87 6.21 -21.10
CA ALA A 40 7.72 6.23 -19.92
C ALA A 40 7.42 7.45 -19.03
N VAL A 41 7.30 8.64 -19.61
CA VAL A 41 6.95 9.88 -18.89
C VAL A 41 5.53 9.79 -18.35
N GLY A 42 4.57 9.28 -19.14
CA GLY A 42 3.19 9.09 -18.71
C GLY A 42 3.07 8.16 -17.51
N LEU A 43 3.75 7.01 -17.53
CA LEU A 43 3.79 6.07 -16.40
C LEU A 43 4.47 6.69 -15.17
N GLY A 44 5.60 7.38 -15.38
CA GLY A 44 6.30 8.08 -14.30
C GLY A 44 5.44 9.15 -13.63
N TRP A 45 4.73 9.95 -14.44
CA TRP A 45 3.78 10.95 -13.96
C TRP A 45 2.57 10.33 -13.25
N MET A 46 2.06 9.20 -13.78
CA MET A 46 0.96 8.48 -13.15
C MET A 46 1.36 7.99 -11.76
N MET A 47 2.59 7.52 -11.56
CA MET A 47 3.12 7.06 -10.29
C MET A 47 3.26 8.17 -9.22
N THR A 48 3.49 9.42 -9.64
CA THR A 48 3.65 10.57 -8.72
C THR A 48 2.35 11.29 -8.39
N ASN A 49 1.23 10.86 -8.99
CA ASN A 49 -0.07 11.49 -8.76
C ASN A 49 -0.54 11.36 -7.30
N LYS A 50 -1.26 12.37 -6.81
CA LYS A 50 -1.86 12.40 -5.45
C LYS A 50 -2.97 11.36 -5.25
N ALA A 51 -3.33 10.62 -6.31
CA ALA A 51 -4.25 9.51 -6.28
C ALA A 51 -3.79 8.36 -5.37
N TRP A 52 -2.47 8.22 -5.11
CA TRP A 52 -1.90 7.15 -4.29
C TRP A 52 -1.69 7.53 -2.81
N MET A 53 -2.31 8.63 -2.36
CA MET A 53 -2.18 9.14 -0.99
C MET A 53 -3.44 8.92 -0.17
N ILE A 54 -3.26 8.47 1.06
CA ILE A 54 -4.31 8.43 2.07
C ILE A 54 -4.32 9.77 2.80
N LYS A 55 -5.52 10.34 2.95
CA LYS A 55 -5.71 11.68 3.52
C LYS A 55 -6.49 11.67 4.83
N LYS A 56 -7.21 10.58 5.13
CA LYS A 56 -8.15 10.50 6.24
C LYS A 56 -8.31 9.07 6.74
N ASP A 57 -8.65 8.93 8.02
CA ASP A 57 -8.93 7.63 8.66
C ASP A 57 -10.09 6.86 7.99
N SER A 58 -11.03 7.55 7.33
CA SER A 58 -12.14 6.89 6.64
C SER A 58 -11.72 6.05 5.43
N GLN A 59 -10.44 6.10 5.03
CA GLN A 59 -9.85 5.25 3.99
C GLN A 59 -9.13 4.05 4.61
N ILE A 60 -9.34 3.79 5.90
CA ILE A 60 -8.83 2.62 6.60
C ILE A 60 -10.02 1.81 7.09
N GLU A 61 -10.25 0.69 6.44
CA GLU A 61 -11.24 -0.30 6.84
C GLU A 61 -10.61 -1.27 7.85
N VAL A 62 -11.27 -1.48 8.99
CA VAL A 62 -10.80 -2.42 10.02
C VAL A 62 -11.80 -3.56 10.18
N LYS A 63 -11.34 -4.79 10.05
CA LYS A 63 -12.15 -6.03 10.11
C LYS A 63 -11.64 -6.96 11.21
N GLY A 64 -12.52 -7.85 11.67
CA GLY A 64 -12.17 -8.90 12.63
C GLY A 64 -12.07 -8.45 14.10
N LEU A 65 -12.56 -7.25 14.42
CA LEU A 65 -12.65 -6.76 15.79
C LEU A 65 -13.81 -7.41 16.53
N TYR A 66 -13.56 -7.87 17.76
CA TYR A 66 -14.56 -8.48 18.64
C TYR A 66 -14.62 -7.79 20.00
N LEU A 67 -13.47 -7.49 20.59
CA LEU A 67 -13.30 -6.88 21.90
C LEU A 67 -12.77 -5.45 21.79
N MET A 68 -11.95 -5.14 20.77
CA MET A 68 -11.36 -3.81 20.54
C MET A 68 -12.27 -2.91 19.69
N SER A 69 -12.15 -1.61 19.92
CA SER A 69 -12.77 -0.60 19.05
C SER A 69 -11.82 -0.23 17.88
N PRO A 70 -12.36 0.12 16.69
CA PRO A 70 -11.53 0.58 15.56
C PRO A 70 -10.62 1.78 15.91
N GLN A 71 -11.10 2.67 16.78
CA GLN A 71 -10.36 3.84 17.25
C GLN A 71 -9.07 3.44 17.97
N MET A 72 -9.08 2.34 18.71
CA MET A 72 -7.87 1.83 19.36
C MET A 72 -6.83 1.40 18.32
N ILE A 73 -7.24 0.72 17.25
CA ILE A 73 -6.33 0.34 16.14
C ILE A 73 -5.71 1.58 15.50
N TYR A 74 -6.50 2.63 15.22
CA TYR A 74 -5.98 3.88 14.70
C TYR A 74 -4.94 4.52 15.65
N SER A 75 -5.22 4.52 16.95
CA SER A 75 -4.26 5.04 17.95
C SER A 75 -2.98 4.20 18.04
N LEU A 76 -3.07 2.88 17.91
CA LEU A 76 -1.94 1.95 17.97
C LEU A 76 -1.03 2.09 16.74
N LEU A 77 -1.59 2.39 15.57
CA LEU A 77 -0.83 2.61 14.33
C LEU A 77 -0.21 4.01 14.29
N SER A 78 -0.82 5.01 14.94
CA SER A 78 -0.32 6.39 15.00
C SER A 78 0.06 6.95 13.62
N LEU A 79 -0.77 6.70 12.60
CA LEU A 79 -0.50 7.12 11.23
C LEU A 79 -0.59 8.64 11.10
N SER A 80 0.38 9.22 10.40
CA SER A 80 0.40 10.66 10.09
C SER A 80 -0.13 10.89 8.68
N TYR A 81 -1.11 11.78 8.54
CA TYR A 81 -1.69 12.12 7.24
C TYR A 81 -1.16 13.44 6.69
N PRO A 82 -1.06 13.58 5.35
CA PRO A 82 -1.28 12.55 4.33
C PRO A 82 -0.10 11.59 4.18
N GLN A 83 -0.38 10.32 3.86
CA GLN A 83 0.65 9.27 3.68
C GLN A 83 0.56 8.58 2.32
N SER A 84 1.72 8.25 1.75
CA SER A 84 1.82 7.53 0.47
C SER A 84 1.65 6.02 0.67
N LEU A 85 0.73 5.41 -0.08
CA LEU A 85 0.52 3.95 -0.10
C LEU A 85 1.75 3.18 -0.63
N TRP A 86 2.58 3.83 -1.45
CA TRP A 86 3.80 3.23 -1.98
C TRP A 86 4.90 3.07 -0.92
N ARG A 87 4.97 4.01 0.02
CA ARG A 87 5.99 4.04 1.09
C ARG A 87 5.48 3.44 2.40
N LEU A 88 4.21 3.04 2.45
CA LEU A 88 3.62 2.45 3.64
C LEU A 88 4.19 1.04 3.86
N GLU A 89 4.91 0.87 4.97
CA GLU A 89 5.47 -0.42 5.35
C GLU A 89 4.43 -1.30 6.05
N THR A 90 3.54 -1.90 5.27
CA THR A 90 2.41 -2.72 5.79
C THR A 90 2.88 -3.86 6.70
N HIS A 91 4.03 -4.47 6.39
CA HIS A 91 4.60 -5.53 7.21
C HIS A 91 5.04 -5.02 8.59
N GLN A 92 5.74 -3.88 8.67
CA GLN A 92 6.14 -3.30 9.95
C GLN A 92 4.93 -2.90 10.79
N LEU A 93 3.91 -2.31 10.16
CA LEU A 93 2.66 -1.94 10.83
C LEU A 93 1.91 -3.17 11.36
N SER A 94 1.91 -4.27 10.61
CA SER A 94 1.32 -5.54 11.03
C SER A 94 2.04 -6.08 12.28
N GLN A 95 3.36 -6.11 12.25
CA GLN A 95 4.18 -6.52 13.41
C GLN A 95 3.99 -5.60 14.62
N GLN A 96 3.82 -4.29 14.40
CA GLN A 96 3.53 -3.34 15.47
C GLN A 96 2.18 -3.63 16.11
N LEU A 97 1.15 -3.95 15.32
CA LEU A 97 -0.15 -4.36 15.86
C LEU A 97 -0.06 -5.68 16.62
N GLU A 98 0.66 -6.68 16.13
CA GLU A 98 0.82 -8.00 16.79
C GLU A 98 1.56 -7.95 18.14
N LYS A 99 2.40 -6.93 18.34
CA LYS A 99 3.02 -6.64 19.65
C LYS A 99 1.98 -6.22 20.68
N SER A 100 0.82 -5.73 20.25
CA SER A 100 -0.28 -5.40 21.14
C SER A 100 -0.80 -6.67 21.83
N PRO A 101 -0.96 -6.67 23.16
CA PRO A 101 -1.48 -7.82 23.89
C PRO A 101 -2.80 -8.42 23.35
N PRO A 102 -3.83 -7.65 22.95
CA PRO A 102 -5.09 -8.21 22.42
C PRO A 102 -5.01 -8.76 20.99
N VAL A 103 -3.99 -8.42 20.21
CA VAL A 103 -3.90 -8.80 18.78
C VAL A 103 -3.11 -10.10 18.64
N ALA A 104 -3.74 -11.17 18.17
CA ALA A 104 -3.10 -12.45 17.87
C ALA A 104 -2.27 -12.37 16.59
N ASN A 105 -2.90 -11.87 15.53
CA ASN A 105 -2.36 -11.70 14.20
C ASN A 105 -2.98 -10.45 13.55
N ALA A 106 -2.21 -9.77 12.71
CA ALA A 106 -2.72 -8.65 11.93
C ALA A 106 -2.23 -8.74 10.48
N ILE A 107 -3.14 -8.54 9.53
CA ILE A 107 -2.83 -8.49 8.11
C ILE A 107 -3.25 -7.13 7.59
N ILE A 108 -2.30 -6.40 7.02
CA ILE A 108 -2.54 -5.09 6.42
C ILE A 108 -2.38 -5.21 4.91
N THR A 109 -3.48 -5.00 4.19
CA THR A 109 -3.51 -4.97 2.72
C THR A 109 -3.72 -3.55 2.22
N ARG A 110 -3.09 -3.25 1.08
CA ARG A 110 -3.11 -1.94 0.44
C ARG A 110 -3.91 -2.01 -0.86
N HIS A 111 -4.91 -1.15 -0.99
CA HIS A 111 -5.67 -0.95 -2.23
C HIS A 111 -5.24 0.36 -2.85
N LEU A 112 -4.69 0.29 -4.06
CA LEU A 112 -4.15 1.47 -4.73
C LEU A 112 -5.23 2.28 -5.44
N PHE A 113 -6.35 1.66 -5.82
CA PHE A 113 -7.46 2.32 -6.49
C PHE A 113 -8.82 1.66 -6.18
N PRO A 114 -9.76 2.35 -5.51
CA PRO A 114 -9.55 3.63 -4.82
C PRO A 114 -8.50 3.49 -3.69
N PRO A 115 -7.79 4.57 -3.31
CA PRO A 115 -6.75 4.51 -2.29
C PRO A 115 -7.34 4.19 -0.92
N GLU A 116 -6.99 3.02 -0.39
CA GLU A 116 -7.53 2.46 0.85
C GLU A 116 -6.55 1.46 1.49
N ILE A 117 -6.63 1.33 2.81
CA ILE A 117 -5.96 0.27 3.58
C ILE A 117 -7.06 -0.60 4.19
N VAL A 118 -6.92 -1.91 4.08
CA VAL A 118 -7.75 -2.87 4.82
C VAL A 118 -6.87 -3.54 5.88
N ILE A 119 -7.32 -3.47 7.13
CA ILE A 119 -6.66 -4.04 8.29
C ILE A 119 -7.54 -5.17 8.81
N GLU A 120 -7.06 -6.39 8.65
CA GLU A 120 -7.70 -7.58 9.22
C GLU A 120 -6.99 -7.94 10.52
N VAL A 121 -7.71 -7.87 11.63
CA VAL A 121 -7.18 -8.16 12.96
C VAL A 121 -7.81 -9.44 13.46
N GLN A 122 -6.99 -10.37 13.94
CA GLN A 122 -7.44 -11.51 14.70
C GLN A 122 -7.13 -11.28 16.18
N GLU A 123 -8.15 -11.27 17.02
CA GLU A 123 -7.99 -11.04 18.46
C GLU A 123 -7.69 -12.34 19.23
N ARG A 124 -6.91 -12.22 20.32
CA ARG A 124 -6.65 -13.33 21.25
C ARG A 124 -7.85 -13.52 22.18
N GLN A 125 -8.20 -14.77 22.46
CA GLN A 125 -9.23 -15.09 23.44
C GLN A 125 -8.73 -14.80 24.86
N PRO A 126 -9.52 -14.13 25.71
CA PRO A 126 -9.15 -13.87 27.10
C PRO A 126 -9.23 -15.15 27.92
N ILE A 127 -8.38 -15.26 28.94
CA ILE A 127 -8.32 -16.44 29.83
C ILE A 127 -9.17 -16.28 31.09
N ALA A 128 -9.47 -15.04 31.49
CA ALA A 128 -10.32 -14.74 32.64
C ALA A 128 -10.89 -13.32 32.55
N VAL A 129 -11.87 -13.02 33.40
CA VAL A 129 -12.35 -11.67 33.64
C VAL A 129 -11.92 -11.25 35.04
N ALA A 130 -11.30 -10.08 35.14
CA ALA A 130 -10.90 -9.48 36.40
C ALA A 130 -11.73 -8.23 36.69
N GLN A 131 -12.12 -8.04 37.94
CA GLN A 131 -12.86 -6.87 38.40
C GLN A 131 -12.11 -6.21 39.56
N SER A 132 -11.94 -4.88 39.49
CA SER A 132 -11.40 -4.07 40.57
C SER A 132 -12.07 -2.69 40.57
N ASN A 133 -12.53 -2.24 41.74
CA ASN A 133 -13.09 -0.90 41.98
C ASN A 133 -13.98 -0.38 40.83
N GLN A 134 -15.04 -1.15 40.50
CA GLN A 134 -16.03 -0.86 39.44
C GLN A 134 -15.52 -0.89 37.99
N LYS A 135 -14.26 -1.26 37.76
CA LYS A 135 -13.70 -1.51 36.44
C LYS A 135 -13.54 -3.01 36.23
N TRP A 136 -14.06 -3.51 35.13
CA TRP A 136 -13.89 -4.89 34.70
C TRP A 136 -13.02 -4.92 33.45
N GLY A 137 -12.21 -5.96 33.32
CA GLY A 137 -11.29 -6.13 32.21
C GLY A 137 -11.00 -7.60 31.95
N PHE A 138 -10.51 -7.87 30.76
CA PHE A 138 -10.13 -9.20 30.34
C PHE A 138 -8.67 -9.45 30.69
N LEU A 139 -8.40 -10.55 31.37
CA LEU A 139 -7.05 -11.02 31.62
C LEU A 139 -6.60 -11.87 30.44
N MET A 140 -5.44 -11.56 29.90
CA MET A 140 -4.80 -12.32 28.82
C MET A 140 -3.65 -13.17 29.33
N SER A 141 -3.21 -14.18 28.56
CA SER A 141 -2.22 -15.16 29.04
C SER A 141 -0.89 -14.56 29.50
N LYS A 142 -0.53 -13.38 28.99
CA LYS A 142 0.68 -12.65 29.38
C LYS A 142 0.49 -11.71 30.59
N GLY A 143 -0.62 -11.83 31.32
CA GLY A 143 -0.91 -11.02 32.52
C GLY A 143 -1.38 -9.59 32.24
N PHE A 144 -1.68 -9.24 30.99
CA PHE A 144 -2.23 -7.93 30.63
C PHE A 144 -3.73 -7.88 30.91
N LEU A 145 -4.18 -6.74 31.43
CA LEU A 145 -5.59 -6.43 31.57
C LEU A 145 -6.03 -5.56 30.40
N PHE A 146 -7.07 -6.00 29.71
CA PHE A 146 -7.63 -5.31 28.56
C PHE A 146 -9.02 -4.77 28.88
N HIS A 147 -9.25 -3.49 28.60
CA HIS A 147 -10.55 -2.85 28.60
C HIS A 147 -10.83 -2.32 27.20
N ARG A 148 -12.10 -2.32 26.75
CA ARG A 148 -12.51 -2.05 25.35
C ARG A 148 -11.84 -0.82 24.71
N ASN A 149 -11.50 0.20 25.50
CA ASN A 149 -10.87 1.45 25.04
C ASN A 149 -9.47 1.71 25.66
N SER A 150 -8.90 0.80 26.45
CA SER A 150 -7.57 0.98 27.05
C SER A 150 -6.87 -0.34 27.41
N ILE A 151 -5.54 -0.38 27.22
CA ILE A 151 -4.69 -1.49 27.64
C ILE A 151 -4.02 -1.10 28.96
N ILE A 152 -4.20 -1.92 30.00
CA ILE A 152 -3.57 -1.73 31.31
C ILE A 152 -2.39 -2.71 31.44
N PHE A 153 -1.18 -2.15 31.53
CA PHE A 153 0.07 -2.91 31.63
C PHE A 153 0.24 -3.49 33.05
N PRO A 154 0.77 -4.72 33.19
CA PRO A 154 0.99 -5.32 34.49
C PRO A 154 2.26 -4.73 35.09
N LYS A 155 2.09 -3.70 35.93
CA LYS A 155 3.17 -3.22 36.78
C LYS A 155 2.58 -2.85 38.13
N LYS A 156 2.67 -3.77 39.09
CA LYS A 156 2.67 -3.51 40.54
C LYS A 156 1.34 -3.40 41.32
N ASP A 157 0.18 -3.22 40.69
CA ASP A 157 -1.10 -2.99 41.40
C ASP A 157 -2.11 -4.17 41.41
N LEU A 158 -1.69 -5.38 41.04
CA LEU A 158 -2.59 -6.53 40.91
C LEU A 158 -3.10 -7.11 42.25
N ASN A 159 -2.67 -6.57 43.40
CA ASN A 159 -2.97 -7.12 44.74
C ASN A 159 -4.44 -6.96 45.16
N HIS A 160 -5.26 -6.20 44.41
CA HIS A 160 -6.67 -5.94 44.73
C HIS A 160 -7.65 -6.45 43.67
N LEU A 161 -7.24 -7.37 42.79
CA LEU A 161 -8.10 -7.93 41.76
C LEU A 161 -8.78 -9.21 42.24
N VAL A 162 -10.10 -9.23 42.16
CA VAL A 162 -10.88 -10.46 42.32
C VAL A 162 -10.97 -11.12 40.95
N LEU A 163 -10.35 -12.30 40.81
CA LEU A 163 -10.44 -13.13 39.62
C LEU A 163 -11.75 -13.91 39.63
N LYS A 164 -12.49 -13.87 38.53
CA LYS A 164 -13.68 -14.69 38.33
C LYS A 164 -13.41 -15.63 37.16
N PHE A 165 -13.43 -16.93 37.44
CA PHE A 165 -13.26 -18.01 36.46
C PHE A 165 -14.60 -18.41 35.86
#